data_AF-A0A950R5H2-F1
#
_entry.id   AF-A0A950R5H2-F1
#
_cell.length_a   1.000
_cell.length_b   1.000
_cell.length_c   1.000
_cell.angle_alpha   90.00
_cell.angle_beta   90.00
_cell.angle_gamma   90.00
#
_symmetry.space_group_name_H-M   'P 1'
#
loop_
_entity.id
_entity.type
_entity.pdbx_description
1 polymer ?
#
loop_
_entity_poly.entity_id
_entity_poly.type
_entity_poly.pdbx_seq_one_letter_code
_entity_poly.pdbx_strand_id
1 'polypeptide(L)' 'MSFAKATEIVCAHSPDSDDAFMFYGLATKKIRSQLVTFRHVLEDIESLNRKA' A
#
# COMPACT_ATOMS: atom_id res chain seq x y z
N MET A 1 -0.97 3.43 -28.64
CA MET A 1 -1.89 2.91 -27.61
C MET A 1 -1.64 3.70 -26.33
N SER A 2 -2.63 4.44 -25.84
CA SER A 2 -2.55 5.17 -24.57
C SER A 2 -2.70 4.15 -23.43
N PHE A 3 -1.64 3.86 -22.69
CA PHE A 3 -1.78 3.19 -21.41
C PHE A 3 -2.54 4.15 -20.49
N ALA A 4 -3.71 3.75 -20.00
CA ALA A 4 -4.41 4.53 -18.99
C ALA A 4 -3.47 4.75 -17.80
N LYS A 5 -3.43 5.99 -17.27
CA LYS A 5 -2.63 6.32 -16.08
C LYS A 5 -2.97 5.34 -14.97
N ALA A 6 -1.97 4.69 -14.38
CA ALA A 6 -2.18 3.74 -13.29
C ALA A 6 -2.89 4.42 -12.12
N THR A 7 -3.91 3.75 -11.58
CA THR A 7 -4.66 4.23 -10.41
C THR A 7 -3.78 4.13 -9.17
N GLU A 8 -3.67 5.21 -8.39
CA GLU A 8 -3.01 5.16 -7.09
C GLU A 8 -4.00 4.64 -6.03
N ILE A 9 -3.59 3.63 -5.27
CA ILE A 9 -4.31 3.10 -4.12
C ILE A 9 -3.48 3.39 -2.87
N VAL A 10 -4.15 3.91 -1.84
CA VAL A 10 -3.53 4.11 -0.52
C VAL A 10 -3.64 2.81 0.26
N CYS A 11 -2.49 2.26 0.65
CA CYS A 11 -2.40 1.10 1.52
C CYS A 11 -1.97 1.58 2.91
N ALA A 12 -2.96 1.83 3.77
CA ALA A 12 -2.73 2.18 5.17
C ALA A 12 -2.64 0.91 6.01
N HIS A 13 -1.56 0.77 6.78
CA HIS A 13 -1.34 -0.38 7.66
C HIS A 13 -0.48 0.01 8.86
N SER A 14 -0.47 -0.84 9.88
CA SER A 14 0.33 -0.57 11.07
C SER A 14 1.83 -0.75 10.78
N PRO A 15 2.70 -0.11 11.58
CA PRO A 15 4.15 -0.32 11.50
C PRO A 15 4.61 -1.61 12.20
N ASP A 16 3.76 -2.64 12.26
CA ASP A 16 4.06 -3.92 12.87
C ASP A 16 4.79 -4.86 11.89
N SER A 17 5.52 -5.85 12.43
CA SER A 17 6.41 -6.71 11.66
C SER A 17 5.65 -7.70 10.75
N ASP A 18 4.45 -8.11 11.15
CA ASP A 18 3.53 -8.90 10.36
C ASP A 18 2.98 -8.10 9.17
N ASP A 19 2.61 -6.83 9.38
CA ASP A 19 2.22 -5.93 8.28
C ASP A 19 3.39 -5.69 7.31
N ALA A 20 4.61 -5.45 7.84
CA ALA A 20 5.79 -5.33 7.00
C ALA A 20 6.06 -6.60 6.17
N PHE A 21 5.83 -7.77 6.75
CA PHE A 21 5.95 -9.05 6.05
C PHE A 21 4.86 -9.21 4.98
N MET A 22 3.60 -8.92 5.30
CA MET A 22 2.46 -9.02 4.38
C MET A 22 2.63 -8.11 3.16
N PHE A 23 3.09 -6.87 3.35
CA PHE A 23 3.21 -5.89 2.27
C PHE A 23 4.59 -5.83 1.61
N TYR A 24 5.55 -6.65 2.02
CA TYR A 24 6.94 -6.63 1.54
C TYR A 24 7.05 -6.59 0.01
N GLY A 25 6.29 -7.45 -0.68
CA GLY A 25 6.34 -7.56 -2.14
C GLY A 25 5.89 -6.27 -2.85
N LEU A 26 4.90 -5.58 -2.30
CA LEU A 26 4.37 -4.31 -2.82
C LEU A 26 5.30 -3.14 -2.46
N ALA A 27 5.69 -3.03 -1.19
CA ALA A 27 6.56 -1.96 -0.68
C ALA A 27 7.94 -1.96 -1.36
N THR A 28 8.49 -3.15 -1.66
CA THR A 28 9.79 -3.30 -2.34
C THR A 28 9.70 -3.37 -3.87
N LYS A 29 8.50 -3.17 -4.45
CA LYS A 29 8.26 -3.21 -5.90
C LYS A 29 8.70 -4.53 -6.56
N LYS A 30 8.66 -5.64 -5.82
CA LYS A 30 8.86 -7.01 -6.34
C LYS A 30 7.61 -7.54 -7.03
N ILE A 31 6.44 -7.07 -6.61
CA ILE A 31 5.16 -7.23 -7.29
C ILE A 31 4.81 -5.87 -7.94
N ARG A 32 4.50 -5.87 -9.24
CA ARG A 32 4.21 -4.66 -10.02
C ARG A 32 2.94 -4.84 -10.83
N SER A 33 2.22 -3.75 -11.05
CA SER A 33 1.04 -3.70 -11.93
C SER A 33 1.16 -2.53 -12.90
N GLN A 34 0.65 -2.71 -14.11
CA GLN A 34 0.48 -1.61 -15.07
C GLN A 34 -0.81 -0.82 -14.82
N LEU A 35 -1.72 -1.36 -13.99
CA LEU A 35 -3.03 -0.78 -13.74
C LEU A 35 -3.08 -0.01 -12.41
N VAL A 36 -2.31 -0.44 -11.41
CA VAL A 36 -2.35 0.14 -10.06
C VAL A 36 -0.96 0.40 -9.50
N THR A 37 -0.86 1.44 -8.68
CA THR A 37 0.32 1.77 -7.87
C THR A 37 -0.10 1.95 -6.42
N PHE A 38 0.80 1.66 -5.48
CA PHE A 38 0.52 1.71 -4.06
C PHE A 38 1.31 2.83 -3.38
N ARG A 39 0.60 3.67 -2.61
CA ARG A 39 1.19 4.61 -1.66
C ARG A 39 0.96 4.06 -0.26
N HIS A 40 2.04 3.73 0.43
CA HIS A 40 1.98 3.18 1.79
C HIS A 40 1.87 4.32 2.82
N VAL A 41 0.96 4.15 3.78
CA VAL A 41 0.79 5.03 4.94
C VAL A 41 0.92 4.17 6.18
N LEU A 42 1.85 4.52 7.06
CA LEU A 42 2.13 3.79 8.30
C LEU A 42 1.62 4.61 9.47
N GLU A 43 0.75 4.02 10.28
CA GLU A 43 0.23 4.63 11.50
C GLU A 43 -0.29 3.53 12.43
N ASP A 44 -0.35 3.77 13.74
CA ASP A 44 -0.87 2.77 14.67
C ASP A 44 -2.33 2.38 14.34
N ILE A 45 -2.69 1.13 14.66
CA ILE A 45 -3.98 0.56 14.27
C ILE A 45 -5.17 1.31 14.88
N GLU A 46 -5.02 1.90 16.07
CA GLU A 46 -6.08 2.67 16.72
C GLU A 46 -6.34 3.97 15.96
N SER A 47 -5.29 4.71 15.61
CA SER A 47 -5.39 5.93 14.80
C SER A 47 -5.96 5.65 13.41
N LEU A 48 -5.59 4.53 12.77
CA LEU A 48 -6.18 4.12 11.50
C LEU A 48 -7.67 3.81 11.63
N ASN A 49 -8.07 3.06 12.66
CA ASN A 49 -9.47 2.73 12.91
C ASN A 49 -10.32 3.96 13.19
N ARG A 50 -9.77 4.99 13.84
CA ARG A 50 -10.46 6.27 14.09
C ARG A 50 -10.67 7.10 12.81
N LYS A 51 -9.92 6.84 11.73
CA LYS A 51 -9.99 7.56 10.45
C LYS A 51 -10.85 6.84 9.39
N ALA A 52 -11.23 5.60 9.64
CA ALA A 52 -12.08 4.77 8.77
C ALA A 52 -13.57 5.02 9.03
#